data_AF-A0A7X3NNQ4-F1
#
_entry.id   AF-A0A7X3NNQ4-F1
#
_cell.length_a   1.000
_cell.length_b   1.000
_cell.length_c   1.000
_cell.angle_alpha   90.00
_cell.angle_beta   90.00
_cell.angle_gamma   90.00
#
_symmetry.space_group_name_H-M   'P 1'
#
loop_
_entity.id
_entity.type
_entity.pdbx_description
1 polymer ?
#
loop_
_entity_poly.entity_id
_entity_poly.type
_entity_poly.pdbx_seq_one_letter_code
_entity_poly.pdbx_strand_id
1 'polypeptide(L)'
;QQDEPQVVNIPDPNLAAAIRAKLGVGTLTTHTMLALTDLSAGGYEIEDLTGLEHAHNLRSLSLRDNNISDISPLAELKNKKLSYLSVSFN
;
A
#
# COMPACT_ATOMS: atom_id res chain seq x y z
N GLN A 1 -15.43 19.12 6.10
CA GLN A 1 -15.48 18.01 7.06
C GLN A 1 -14.08 17.45 7.12
N GLN A 2 -13.42 17.51 8.28
CA GLN A 2 -12.16 16.80 8.48
C GLN A 2 -12.59 15.40 8.93
N ASP A 3 -12.60 14.44 8.00
CA ASP A 3 -12.83 13.04 8.36
C ASP A 3 -11.73 12.64 9.36
N GLU A 4 -12.15 12.19 10.54
CA GLU A 4 -11.23 11.72 11.57
C GLU A 4 -10.37 10.56 11.03
N PRO A 5 -9.09 10.47 11.40
CA PRO A 5 -8.20 9.40 10.94
C PRO A 5 -8.75 8.04 11.40
N GLN A 6 -9.28 7.27 10.46
CA GLN A 6 -9.75 5.91 10.69
C GLN A 6 -8.58 4.94 10.58
N VAL A 7 -8.54 3.92 11.44
CA VAL A 7 -7.55 2.84 11.30
C VAL A 7 -7.83 2.10 10.00
N VAL A 8 -6.80 1.93 9.18
CA VAL A 8 -6.91 1.23 7.90
C VAL A 8 -6.73 -0.25 8.15
N ASN A 9 -7.66 -1.06 7.62
CA ASN A 9 -7.54 -2.50 7.65
C ASN A 9 -6.54 -2.95 6.59
N ILE A 10 -5.42 -3.52 7.02
CA ILE A 10 -4.43 -4.16 6.15
C ILE A 10 -4.26 -5.59 6.66
N PRO A 11 -4.98 -6.57 6.06
CA PRO A 11 -5.01 -7.94 6.55
C PRO A 11 -3.67 -8.65 6.37
N ASP A 12 -2.92 -8.29 5.33
CA ASP A 12 -1.58 -8.82 5.08
C ASP A 12 -0.56 -8.21 6.07
N PRO A 13 0.04 -9.02 6.95
CA PRO A 13 0.97 -8.51 7.96
C PRO A 13 2.28 -8.02 7.34
N ASN A 14 2.73 -8.59 6.22
CA ASN A 14 3.96 -8.22 5.53
C ASN A 14 3.80 -6.87 4.84
N LEU A 15 2.66 -6.66 4.18
CA LEU A 15 2.29 -5.36 3.62
C LEU A 15 2.18 -4.30 4.72
N ALA A 16 1.47 -4.61 5.82
CA ALA A 16 1.31 -3.69 6.93
C ALA A 16 2.67 -3.33 7.56
N ALA A 17 3.57 -4.31 7.71
CA ALA A 17 4.92 -4.09 8.21
C ALA A 17 5.75 -3.22 7.26
N ALA A 18 5.71 -3.48 5.95
CA ALA A 18 6.42 -2.69 4.94
C ALA A 18 5.95 -1.22 4.94
N ILE A 19 4.64 -0.97 5.01
CA ILE A 19 4.08 0.38 5.07
C ILE A 19 4.47 1.08 6.37
N ARG A 20 4.36 0.40 7.53
CA ARG A 20 4.78 0.95 8.83
C ARG A 20 6.26 1.33 8.81
N ALA A 21 7.12 0.46 8.30
CA ALA A 21 8.55 0.71 8.18
C ALA A 21 8.84 1.90 7.26
N LYS A 22 8.14 1.99 6.11
CA LYS A 22 8.28 3.09 5.17
C LYS A 22 7.85 4.44 5.75
N LEU A 23 6.79 4.47 6.54
CA LEU A 23 6.22 5.69 7.11
C LEU A 23 6.80 6.05 8.49
N GLY A 24 7.46 5.11 9.17
CA GLY A 24 7.97 5.29 10.54
C GLY A 24 6.86 5.44 11.57
N VAL A 25 5.71 4.78 11.36
CA VAL A 25 4.52 4.88 12.24
C VAL A 25 4.12 3.52 12.80
N GLY A 26 3.56 3.51 14.01
CA GLY A 26 3.01 2.29 14.61
C GLY A 26 1.63 1.93 14.04
N THR A 27 0.71 2.90 14.06
CA THR A 27 -0.67 2.72 13.60
C THR A 27 -0.83 3.27 12.19
N LEU A 28 -1.42 2.46 11.32
CA LEU A 28 -1.81 2.87 9.97
C LEU A 28 -3.24 3.42 10.00
N THR A 29 -3.38 4.69 9.68
CA THR A 29 -4.67 5.37 9.55
C THR A 29 -4.83 5.94 8.15
N THR A 30 -6.06 6.32 7.79
CA THR A 30 -6.34 6.97 6.51
C THR A 30 -5.48 8.20 6.32
N HIS A 31 -5.16 8.93 7.40
CA HIS A 31 -4.27 10.08 7.38
C HIS A 31 -2.82 9.70 7.14
N THR A 32 -2.27 8.69 7.83
CA THR A 32 -0.87 8.27 7.60
C THR A 32 -0.68 7.69 6.19
N MET A 33 -1.70 7.03 5.64
CA MET A 33 -1.67 6.52 4.26
C MET A 33 -1.52 7.62 3.21
N LEU A 34 -1.97 8.86 3.49
CA LEU A 34 -1.73 10.00 2.61
C LEU A 34 -0.26 10.38 2.50
N ALA A 35 0.57 10.03 3.48
CA ALA A 35 2.01 10.29 3.45
C ALA A 35 2.77 9.25 2.60
N LEU A 36 2.15 8.13 2.23
CA LEU A 36 2.77 7.10 1.42
C LEU A 36 2.83 7.54 -0.05
N THR A 37 4.02 7.98 -0.48
CA THR A 37 4.26 8.42 -1.88
C THR A 37 4.95 7.37 -2.72
N ASP A 38 5.67 6.45 -2.09
CA ASP A 38 6.38 5.36 -2.74
C ASP A 38 6.51 4.17 -1.78
N LEU A 39 6.43 2.96 -2.31
CA LEU A 39 6.62 1.73 -1.57
C LEU A 39 7.43 0.74 -2.42
N SER A 40 8.51 0.22 -1.84
CA SER A 40 9.28 -0.89 -2.39
C SER A 40 9.30 -1.99 -1.34
N ALA A 41 8.65 -3.11 -1.66
CA ALA A 41 8.49 -4.27 -0.79
C ALA A 41 8.51 -5.53 -1.66
N GLY A 42 9.63 -5.78 -2.32
CA GLY A 42 9.82 -6.99 -3.12
C GLY A 42 10.52 -8.10 -2.34
N GLY A 43 10.07 -9.34 -2.46
CA GLY A 43 10.58 -10.45 -1.64
C GLY A 43 10.02 -10.48 -0.21
N TYR A 44 8.86 -9.88 0.02
CA TYR A 44 8.23 -9.73 1.34
C TYR A 44 7.12 -10.77 1.59
N GLU A 45 6.90 -11.71 0.68
CA GLU A 45 5.83 -12.71 0.80
C GLU A 45 4.44 -12.04 0.98
N ILE A 46 4.21 -10.96 0.25
CA ILE A 46 2.92 -10.24 0.24
C ILE A 46 1.93 -11.00 -0.66
N GLU A 47 0.71 -11.21 -0.17
CA GLU A 47 -0.36 -11.92 -0.87
C GLU A 47 -1.59 -11.03 -1.10
N ASP A 48 -1.90 -10.13 -0.15
CA ASP A 48 -3.10 -9.29 -0.20
C ASP A 48 -2.74 -7.79 -0.16
N LEU A 49 -3.30 -7.05 -1.13
CA LEU A 49 -3.08 -5.62 -1.34
C LEU A 49 -4.15 -4.73 -0.69
N THR A 50 -5.13 -5.32 -0.01
CA THR A 50 -6.18 -4.60 0.72
C THR A 50 -5.58 -3.57 1.67
N GLY A 51 -6.15 -2.37 1.64
CA GLY A 51 -5.72 -1.19 2.38
C GLY A 51 -4.85 -0.23 1.57
N LEU A 52 -4.20 -0.66 0.48
CA LEU A 52 -3.44 0.24 -0.39
C LEU A 52 -4.32 1.28 -1.09
N GLU A 53 -5.62 1.03 -1.28
CA GLU A 53 -6.58 1.97 -1.86
C GLU A 53 -6.63 3.34 -1.14
N HIS A 54 -6.26 3.37 0.14
CA HIS A 54 -6.16 4.58 0.95
C HIS A 54 -4.89 5.41 0.70
N ALA A 55 -3.89 4.86 -0.01
CA ALA A 55 -2.63 5.55 -0.34
C ALA A 55 -2.81 6.51 -1.53
N HIS A 56 -3.66 7.53 -1.36
CA HIS A 56 -4.07 8.46 -2.43
C HIS A 56 -2.95 9.33 -3.02
N ASN A 57 -1.76 9.34 -2.41
CA ASN A 57 -0.59 10.06 -2.92
C ASN A 57 0.53 9.14 -3.44
N LEU A 58 0.31 7.82 -3.48
CA LEU A 58 1.26 6.83 -3.98
C LEU A 58 1.57 7.04 -5.47
N ARG A 59 2.85 7.14 -5.82
CA ARG A 59 3.33 7.40 -7.21
C ARG A 59 4.12 6.24 -7.76
N SER A 60 4.80 5.50 -6.88
CA SER A 60 5.66 4.39 -7.23
C SER A 60 5.38 3.21 -6.33
N LEU A 61 5.04 2.07 -6.93
CA LEU A 61 4.80 0.81 -6.21
C LEU A 61 5.63 -0.31 -6.84
N SER A 62 6.53 -0.90 -6.06
CA SER A 62 7.32 -2.06 -6.45
C SER A 62 7.10 -3.19 -5.46
N LEU A 63 6.45 -4.25 -5.94
CA LEU A 63 6.07 -5.46 -5.20
C LEU A 63 6.55 -6.71 -5.96
N ARG A 64 7.74 -6.63 -6.56
CA ARG A 64 8.35 -7.72 -7.32
C ARG A 64 8.67 -8.91 -6.40
N ASP A 65 8.59 -10.14 -6.90
CA ASP A 65 9.00 -11.33 -6.15
C ASP A 65 8.18 -11.50 -4.85
N ASN A 66 6.85 -11.33 -4.91
CA ASN A 66 5.94 -11.69 -3.81
C ASN A 66 5.00 -12.82 -4.27
N ASN A 67 3.79 -12.92 -3.69
CA ASN A 67 2.82 -13.99 -3.91
C ASN A 67 1.44 -13.39 -4.28
N ILE A 68 1.44 -12.23 -4.94
CA ILE A 68 0.23 -11.47 -5.25
C ILE A 68 -0.52 -12.10 -6.44
N SER A 69 -1.68 -12.70 -6.17
CA SER A 69 -2.55 -13.23 -7.22
C SER A 69 -3.65 -12.25 -7.67
N ASP A 70 -4.02 -11.29 -6.81
CA ASP A 70 -5.08 -10.32 -7.10
C ASP A 70 -4.59 -8.88 -6.92
N ILE A 71 -4.66 -8.11 -8.00
CA ILE A 71 -4.29 -6.68 -8.02
C ILE A 71 -5.52 -5.76 -8.06
N SER A 72 -6.73 -6.30 -7.94
CA SER A 72 -7.98 -5.53 -7.92
C SER A 72 -7.99 -4.41 -6.85
N PRO A 73 -7.39 -4.56 -5.65
CA PRO A 73 -7.29 -3.45 -4.70
C PRO A 73 -6.56 -2.21 -5.26
N LEU A 74 -5.65 -2.39 -6.23
CA LEU A 74 -4.99 -1.26 -6.90
C LEU A 74 -5.89 -0.54 -7.91
N ALA A 75 -6.94 -1.19 -8.42
CA ALA A 75 -7.91 -0.54 -9.30
C ALA A 75 -8.74 0.52 -8.57
N GLU A 76 -8.91 0.37 -7.25
CA GLU A 76 -9.62 1.32 -6.39
C GLU A 76 -8.75 2.52 -5.98
N LEU A 77 -7.45 2.49 -6.28
CA LEU A 77 -6.61 3.68 -6.21
C LEU A 77 -7.17 4.73 -7.16
N LYS A 78 -7.98 5.65 -6.63
CA LYS A 78 -8.44 6.87 -7.34
C LYS A 78 -7.30 7.84 -7.69
N ASN A 79 -6.07 7.40 -7.51
CA ASN A 79 -4.87 8.18 -7.64
C ASN A 79 -4.37 8.16 -9.09
N LYS A 80 -4.71 9.22 -9.84
CA LYS A 80 -4.22 9.46 -11.20
C LYS A 80 -2.71 9.73 -11.31
N LYS A 81 -1.95 9.63 -10.21
CA LYS A 81 -0.51 9.95 -10.15
C LYS A 81 0.38 8.71 -10.06
N LEU A 82 -0.16 7.50 -10.01
CA LEU A 82 0.66 6.30 -10.06
C LEU A 82 1.35 6.23 -11.42
N SER A 83 2.67 6.42 -11.43
CA SER A 83 3.51 6.47 -12.63
C SER A 83 4.36 5.22 -12.80
N TYR A 84 4.53 4.44 -11.73
CA TYR A 84 5.31 3.23 -11.73
C TYR A 84 4.61 2.13 -10.92
N LEU A 85 4.38 0.99 -11.56
CA LEU A 85 3.85 -0.21 -10.93
C LEU A 85 4.68 -1.40 -11.41
N SER A 86 5.24 -2.16 -10.46
CA SER A 86 5.91 -3.43 -10.72
C SER A 86 5.39 -4.50 -9.79
N VAL A 87 4.77 -5.54 -10.36
CA VAL A 87 4.26 -6.75 -9.69
C VAL A 87 4.78 -8.00 -10.40
N SER A 88 5.99 -7.94 -10.95
CA SER A 88 6.58 -9.06 -11.68
C SER A 88 7.01 -10.18 -10.72
N PHE A 89 7.02 -11.43 -11.19
CA PHE A 89 7.43 -12.60 -10.42
C PHE A 89 6.58 -12.82 -9.14
N ASN A 90 5.27 -12.63 -9.28
CA ASN A 90 4.26 -12.97 -8.29
C ASN A 90 3.49 -14.23 -8.68
#